data_AF-A0A505DKJ4-F1
#
_entry.id   AF-A0A505DKJ4-F1
#
_cell.length_a   1.000
_cell.length_b   1.000
_cell.length_c   1.000
_cell.angle_alpha   90.00
_cell.angle_beta   90.00
_cell.angle_gamma   90.00
#
_symmetry.space_group_name_H-M   'P 1'
#
loop_
_entity.id
_entity.type
_entity.pdbx_description
1 polymer ?
#
loop_
_entity_poly.entity_id
_entity_poly.type
_entity_poly.pdbx_seq_one_letter_code
_entity_poly.pdbx_strand_id
1 'polypeptide(L)'
;MVEAEAGALSSEISVRLADFMGTAEDLLLAPGTRQDPLSDDPDNQVRVGIMTDGTWVWDLAWADLVAMHRVCPSDEFLEHVKGLNFRVPQVSEERIMEICAALDIN
;
A
#
# COMPACT_ATOMS: atom_id res chain seq x y z
N MET A 1 -5.31 5.89 -13.83
CA MET A 1 -5.73 4.54 -13.42
C MET A 1 -4.61 3.63 -13.89
N VAL A 2 -3.71 3.23 -12.99
CA VAL A 2 -2.56 2.39 -13.35
C VAL A 2 -3.09 0.97 -13.54
N GLU A 3 -2.90 0.40 -14.74
CA GLU A 3 -3.26 -0.98 -15.05
C GLU A 3 -2.32 -1.91 -14.26
N ALA A 4 -2.84 -2.56 -13.22
CA ALA A 4 -2.08 -3.54 -12.45
C ALA A 4 -2.38 -4.94 -13.00
N GLU A 5 -1.38 -5.61 -13.58
CA GLU A 5 -1.53 -7.00 -14.05
C GLU A 5 -1.43 -7.97 -12.87
N ALA A 6 -2.49 -8.76 -12.64
CA ALA A 6 -2.50 -9.81 -11.63
C ALA A 6 -1.44 -10.90 -11.95
N GLY A 7 -0.73 -11.39 -10.92
CA GLY A 7 0.30 -12.42 -11.08
C GLY A 7 1.67 -11.92 -11.55
N ALA A 8 1.88 -10.61 -11.64
CA ALA A 8 3.14 -10.03 -12.12
C ALA A 8 4.34 -10.24 -11.16
N LEU A 9 4.10 -10.40 -9.85
CA LEU A 9 5.15 -10.59 -8.84
C LEU A 9 5.39 -12.06 -8.48
N SER A 10 6.65 -12.40 -8.20
CA SER A 10 6.99 -13.68 -7.56
C SER A 10 6.37 -13.76 -6.15
N SER A 11 6.11 -14.97 -5.67
CA SER A 11 5.48 -15.18 -4.36
C SER A 11 6.30 -14.62 -3.19
N GLU A 12 7.63 -14.62 -3.30
CA GLU A 12 8.50 -14.05 -2.26
C GLU A 12 8.41 -12.51 -2.24
N ILE A 13 8.46 -11.89 -3.42
CA ILE A 13 8.40 -10.43 -3.53
C ILE A 13 7.02 -9.93 -3.11
N SER A 14 5.94 -10.60 -3.53
CA SER A 14 4.58 -10.20 -3.17
C SER A 14 4.37 -10.22 -1.66
N VAL A 15 4.88 -11.24 -0.95
CA VAL A 15 4.77 -11.30 0.52
C VAL A 15 5.51 -10.15 1.18
N ARG A 16 6.76 -9.89 0.77
CA ARG A 16 7.56 -8.80 1.35
C ARG A 16 6.99 -7.42 1.04
N LEU A 17 6.46 -7.24 -0.17
CA LEU A 17 5.87 -5.98 -0.59
C LEU A 17 4.54 -5.72 0.16
N ALA A 18 3.68 -6.74 0.25
CA ALA A 18 2.43 -6.62 1.01
C ALA A 18 2.69 -6.30 2.48
N ASP A 19 3.70 -6.93 3.10
CA ASP A 19 4.11 -6.65 4.47
C ASP A 19 4.62 -5.20 4.63
N PHE A 20 5.53 -4.75 3.76
CA PHE A 20 6.00 -3.36 3.74
C PHE A 20 4.84 -2.36 3.63
N MET A 21 3.92 -2.58 2.68
CA MET A 21 2.80 -1.68 2.44
C MET A 21 1.78 -1.66 3.58
N GLY A 22 1.59 -2.80 4.25
CA GLY A 22 0.61 -2.98 5.32
C GLY A 22 1.11 -2.63 6.72
N THR A 23 2.42 -2.47 6.91
CA THR A 23 3.07 -2.13 8.19
C THR A 23 3.70 -0.73 8.19
N ALA A 24 3.54 0.00 7.09
CA ALA A 24 3.94 1.40 6.99
C ALA A 24 3.16 2.29 7.96
N GLU A 25 3.55 3.56 8.05
CA GLU A 25 2.88 4.52 8.91
C GLU A 25 1.49 4.86 8.34
N ASP A 26 0.47 4.88 9.18
CA ASP A 26 -0.87 5.28 8.75
C ASP A 26 -1.08 6.79 8.86
N LEU A 27 -1.60 7.39 7.79
CA LEU A 27 -2.09 8.77 7.79
C LEU A 27 -3.56 8.83 8.16
N LEU A 28 -4.32 7.80 7.75
CA LEU A 28 -5.74 7.67 8.03
C LEU A 28 -6.11 6.19 8.04
N LEU A 29 -6.70 5.72 9.13
CA LEU A 29 -7.33 4.41 9.20
C LEU A 29 -8.83 4.56 9.41
N ALA A 30 -9.60 3.95 8.51
CA ALA A 30 -11.04 3.86 8.66
C ALA A 30 -11.40 2.45 9.19
N PRO A 31 -12.23 2.33 10.23
CA PRO A 31 -12.79 1.04 10.58
C PRO A 31 -13.72 0.58 9.45
N GLY A 32 -13.29 -0.41 8.67
CA GLY A 32 -14.09 -0.95 7.58
C GLY A 32 -13.27 -1.62 6.49
N THR A 33 -14.00 -2.21 5.54
CA THR A 33 -13.46 -2.79 4.33
C THR A 33 -14.33 -2.39 3.14
N ARG A 34 -13.81 -2.52 1.93
CA ARG A 34 -14.53 -2.31 0.69
C ARG A 34 -14.32 -3.50 -0.24
N GLN A 35 -15.21 -3.68 -1.22
CA GLN A 35 -15.08 -4.75 -2.20
C GLN A 35 -13.71 -4.69 -2.88
N ASP A 36 -13.07 -5.84 -2.99
CA ASP A 36 -11.86 -6.02 -3.78
C ASP A 36 -12.15 -5.73 -5.26
N PRO A 37 -11.54 -4.70 -5.86
CA PRO A 37 -11.80 -4.31 -7.24
C PRO A 37 -11.32 -5.34 -8.28
N LEU A 38 -10.49 -6.30 -7.90
CA LEU A 38 -9.97 -7.35 -8.78
C LEU A 38 -10.70 -8.68 -8.61
N SER A 39 -11.71 -8.73 -7.73
CA SER A 39 -12.48 -9.94 -7.46
C SER A 39 -13.96 -9.75 -7.76
N ASP A 40 -14.54 -10.69 -8.50
CA ASP A 40 -15.99 -10.78 -8.69
C ASP A 40 -16.72 -11.37 -7.48
N ASP A 41 -15.98 -12.00 -6.54
CA ASP A 41 -16.53 -12.51 -5.29
C ASP A 41 -16.80 -11.34 -4.32
N PRO A 42 -18.07 -11.11 -3.91
CA PRO A 42 -18.43 -10.04 -2.99
C PRO A 42 -17.90 -10.25 -1.56
N ASP A 43 -17.50 -11.47 -1.19
CA ASP A 43 -16.92 -11.76 0.12
C ASP A 43 -15.44 -11.37 0.18
N ASN A 44 -14.78 -11.14 -0.97
CA ASN A 44 -13.42 -10.61 -1.02
C ASN A 44 -13.43 -9.11 -0.79
N GLN A 45 -12.86 -8.72 0.35
CA GLN A 45 -12.86 -7.37 0.86
C GLN A 45 -11.43 -6.92 1.16
N VAL A 46 -11.11 -5.66 0.84
CA VAL A 46 -9.83 -5.01 1.11
C VAL A 46 -9.99 -3.93 2.18
N ARG A 47 -8.94 -3.71 2.96
CA ARG A 47 -8.90 -2.71 4.02
C ARG A 47 -8.91 -1.29 3.46
N VAL A 48 -9.50 -0.38 4.22
CA VAL A 48 -9.58 1.04 3.88
C VAL A 48 -8.66 1.84 4.81
N GLY A 49 -7.79 2.63 4.20
CA GLY A 49 -6.85 3.50 4.90
C GLY A 49 -5.86 4.12 3.93
N ILE A 50 -5.08 5.07 4.42
CA ILE A 50 -4.02 5.75 3.69
C ILE A 50 -2.73 5.53 4.48
N MET A 51 -1.70 5.04 3.79
CA MET A 51 -0.41 4.68 4.36
C MET A 51 0.71 5.50 3.74
N THR A 52 1.82 5.64 4.45
CA THR A 52 3.03 6.32 3.96
C THR A 52 4.32 5.72 4.52
N ASP A 53 5.41 5.85 3.75
CA ASP A 53 6.78 5.68 4.24
C ASP A 53 7.52 7.02 4.39
N GLY A 54 6.79 8.14 4.39
CA GLY A 54 7.34 9.49 4.42
C GLY A 54 7.72 10.06 3.05
N THR A 55 7.79 9.21 2.01
CA THR A 55 8.07 9.61 0.62
C THR A 55 6.87 9.37 -0.28
N TRP A 56 6.31 8.15 -0.24
CA TRP A 56 5.14 7.74 -1.01
C TRP A 56 3.91 7.67 -0.13
N VAL A 57 2.74 7.81 -0.76
CA VAL A 57 1.43 7.66 -0.13
C VAL A 57 0.58 6.72 -0.97
N TRP A 58 -0.12 5.79 -0.33
CA TRP A 58 -0.95 4.79 -1.02
C TRP A 58 -2.16 4.37 -0.18
N ASP A 59 -3.17 3.82 -0.85
CA ASP A 59 -4.28 3.16 -0.17
C ASP A 59 -3.81 1.86 0.49
N LEU A 60 -4.21 1.62 1.74
CA LEU A 60 -3.93 0.37 2.47
C LEU A 60 -4.39 -0.88 1.70
N ALA A 61 -5.42 -0.75 0.88
CA ALA A 61 -5.91 -1.80 -0.01
C ALA A 61 -4.82 -2.41 -0.89
N TRP A 62 -3.78 -1.66 -1.26
CA TRP A 62 -2.67 -2.20 -2.05
C TRP A 62 -1.93 -3.35 -1.35
N ALA A 63 -1.81 -3.31 -0.02
CA ALA A 63 -1.21 -4.43 0.73
C ALA A 63 -2.01 -5.72 0.52
N ASP A 64 -3.34 -5.62 0.55
CA ASP A 64 -4.24 -6.75 0.35
C ASP A 64 -4.23 -7.22 -1.10
N LEU A 65 -4.27 -6.30 -2.06
CA LEU A 65 -4.22 -6.62 -3.48
C LEU A 65 -2.91 -7.35 -3.86
N VAL A 66 -1.77 -6.87 -3.36
CA VAL A 66 -0.48 -7.52 -3.59
C VAL A 66 -0.45 -8.91 -2.95
N ALA A 67 -0.99 -9.06 -1.73
CA ALA A 67 -1.04 -10.35 -1.05
C ALA A 67 -1.92 -11.38 -1.76
N MET A 68 -3.12 -10.97 -2.19
CA MET A 68 -4.12 -11.84 -2.80
C MET A 68 -3.81 -12.13 -4.27
N HIS A 69 -3.45 -11.10 -5.04
CA HIS A 69 -3.37 -11.15 -6.50
C HIS A 69 -1.96 -11.01 -7.07
N ARG A 70 -0.95 -10.75 -6.22
CA ARG A 70 0.45 -10.53 -6.64
C ARG A 70 0.59 -9.46 -7.72
N VAL A 71 -0.27 -8.44 -7.66
CA VAL A 71 -0.20 -7.28 -8.54
C VAL A 71 1.06 -6.48 -8.28
N CYS A 72 1.65 -5.92 -9.35
CA CYS A 72 2.69 -4.91 -9.22
C CYS A 72 2.04 -3.53 -9.22
N PRO A 73 2.28 -2.65 -8.22
CA PRO A 73 1.73 -1.30 -8.23
C PRO A 73 2.29 -0.44 -9.37
N SER A 74 3.56 -0.07 -9.28
CA SER A 74 4.35 0.54 -10.34
C SER A 74 5.82 0.14 -10.18
N ASP A 75 6.56 0.12 -11.27
CA ASP A 75 7.98 -0.26 -11.23
C ASP A 75 8.81 0.73 -10.39
N GLU A 76 8.53 2.03 -10.48
CA GLU A 76 9.21 3.06 -9.67
C GLU A 76 8.98 2.86 -8.16
N PHE A 77 7.75 2.54 -7.77
CA PHE A 77 7.43 2.25 -6.37
C PHE A 77 8.16 0.99 -5.91
N LEU A 78 8.16 -0.06 -6.73
CA LEU A 78 8.85 -1.31 -6.41
C LEU A 78 10.37 -1.11 -6.31
N GLU A 79 10.98 -0.30 -7.17
CA GLU A 79 12.39 0.07 -7.11
C GLU A 79 12.74 0.83 -5.82
N HIS A 80 11.88 1.78 -5.44
CA HIS A 80 12.01 2.51 -4.18
C HIS A 80 11.98 1.58 -2.96
N VAL A 81 10.98 0.71 -2.87
CA VAL A 81 10.85 -0.27 -1.76
C VAL A 81 12.02 -1.27 -1.74
N LYS A 82 12.51 -1.69 -2.91
CA LYS A 82 13.74 -2.50 -3.01
C LYS A 82 14.96 -1.75 -2.48
N GLY A 83 15.09 -0.45 -2.77
CA GLY A 83 16.14 0.41 -2.21
C GLY A 83 16.12 0.48 -0.69
N LEU A 84 14.93 0.40 -0.09
CA LEU A 84 14.72 0.29 1.36
C LEU A 84 14.87 -1.13 1.92
N ASN A 85 15.22 -2.11 1.07
CA ASN A 85 15.28 -3.53 1.41
C ASN A 85 13.97 -4.09 1.98
N PHE A 86 12.82 -3.53 1.56
CA PHE A 86 11.50 -3.85 2.11
C PHE A 86 11.40 -3.61 3.63
N ARG A 87 12.11 -2.60 4.14
CA ARG A 87 12.00 -2.17 5.54
C ARG A 87 11.34 -0.81 5.59
N VAL A 88 10.24 -0.73 6.32
CA VAL A 88 9.53 0.53 6.56
C VAL A 88 10.46 1.47 7.33
N PRO A 89 10.74 2.68 6.80
CA PRO A 89 11.50 3.69 7.52
C PRO A 89 10.66 4.28 8.65
N GLN A 90 11.33 4.75 9.70
CA GLN A 90 10.67 5.56 10.72
C GLN A 90 10.33 6.93 10.14
N VAL A 91 9.06 7.32 10.23
CA VAL A 91 8.57 8.63 9.76
C VAL A 91 8.33 9.51 10.97
N SER A 92 8.93 10.69 11.01
CA SER A 92 8.71 11.64 12.11
C SER A 92 7.29 12.22 12.07
N GLU A 93 6.72 12.52 13.24
CA GLU A 93 5.42 13.21 13.35
C GLU A 93 5.34 14.51 12.53
N GLU A 94 6.41 15.31 12.49
CA GLU A 94 6.47 16.53 11.67
C GLU A 94 6.21 16.21 10.19
N ARG A 95 6.91 15.19 9.68
CA ARG A 95 6.74 14.73 8.30
C ARG A 95 5.34 14.17 8.02
N ILE A 96 4.75 13.45 8.98
CA ILE A 96 3.35 12.98 8.89
C ILE A 96 2.40 14.18 8.73
N MET A 97 2.54 15.20 9.59
CA MET A 97 1.71 16.40 9.54
C MET A 97 1.87 17.17 8.22
N GLU A 98 3.10 17.28 7.70
CA GLU A 98 3.34 17.88 6.38
C GLU A 98 2.61 17.15 5.25
N ILE A 99 2.65 15.82 5.25
CA ILE A 99 2.01 15.00 4.22
C ILE A 99 0.49 15.10 4.34
N CYS A 100 -0.07 15.00 5.55
CA CYS A 100 -1.50 15.18 5.78
C CYS A 100 -1.99 16.55 5.29
N ALA A 101 -1.26 17.63 5.63
CA ALA A 101 -1.59 18.98 5.19
C ALA A 101 -1.51 19.13 3.65
N ALA A 102 -0.52 18.49 3.00
CA ALA A 102 -0.39 18.53 1.55
C ALA A 102 -1.49 17.76 0.80
N LEU A 103 -2.12 16.78 1.46
CA LEU A 103 -3.18 15.94 0.90
C LEU A 103 -4.59 16.31 1.38
N ASP A 104 -4.72 17.41 2.12
CA ASP A 104 -5.97 17.84 2.77
C ASP A 104 -6.62 16.72 3.63
N ILE A 105 -5.79 15.88 4.27
CA ILE A 105 -6.21 14.87 5.23
C ILE A 105 -6.27 15.55 6.60
N ASN A 106 -7.49 15.67 7.17
CA ASN A 106 -7.76 16.30 8.47
C ASN A 106 -8.14 15.29 9.55
#